data_AF-A0AAW5UQI5-F1
#
_entry.id   AF-A0AAW5UQI5-F1
#
_cell.length_a   1.000
_cell.length_b   1.000
_cell.length_c   1.000
_cell.angle_alpha   90.00
_cell.angle_beta   90.00
_cell.angle_gamma   90.00
#
_symmetry.space_group_name_H-M   'P 1'
#
loop_
_entity.id
_entity.type
_entity.pdbx_description
1 polymer ?
#
loop_
_entity_poly.entity_id
_entity_poly.type
_entity_poly.pdbx_seq_one_letter_code
_entity_poly.pdbx_strand_id
1 'polypeptide(L)' 'MAISKNTKPCSETISFAPPAMPTWVDKVNDDSGSDIRKNMDKTTGIKYLIKGVSDAYKDNTNLATIDFRIKNN' A
#
# COMPACT_ATOMS: atom_id res chain seq x y z
N MET A 1 -6.19 29.00 -22.65
CA MET A 1 -5.41 28.17 -23.60
C MET A 1 -6.37 27.19 -24.26
N ALA A 2 -6.44 27.18 -25.59
CA ALA A 2 -7.26 26.21 -26.34
C ALA A 2 -6.37 25.06 -26.81
N ILE A 3 -6.84 23.83 -26.68
CA ILE A 3 -6.15 22.62 -27.16
C ILE A 3 -6.13 22.67 -28.69
N SER A 4 -5.00 22.34 -29.31
CA SER A 4 -4.85 22.31 -30.78
C SER A 4 -5.87 21.35 -31.40
N LYS A 5 -6.48 21.73 -32.53
CA LYS A 5 -7.42 20.86 -33.28
C LYS A 5 -6.79 19.54 -33.72
N ASN A 6 -5.45 19.46 -33.77
CA ASN A 6 -4.70 18.26 -34.15
C ASN A 6 -4.29 17.39 -32.94
N THR A 7 -4.66 17.77 -31.71
CA THR A 7 -4.39 16.96 -30.53
C THR A 7 -5.31 15.74 -30.52
N LYS A 8 -4.70 14.55 -30.44
CA LYS A 8 -5.44 13.30 -30.28
C LYS A 8 -5.90 13.17 -28.83
N PRO A 9 -7.18 12.83 -28.58
CA PRO A 9 -7.63 12.45 -27.24
C PRO A 9 -6.79 11.30 -26.69
N CYS A 10 -6.43 11.38 -25.42
CA CYS A 10 -5.63 10.37 -24.74
C CYS A 10 -6.03 10.30 -23.27
N SER A 11 -5.85 9.11 -22.68
CA SER A 11 -6.06 8.86 -21.27
C SER A 11 -4.88 8.06 -20.73
N GLU A 12 -4.37 8.48 -19.58
CA GLU A 12 -3.37 7.74 -18.81
C GLU A 12 -3.90 7.56 -17.39
N THR A 13 -3.65 6.39 -16.81
CA THR A 13 -4.12 6.04 -15.47
C THR A 13 -2.94 5.61 -14.62
N ILE A 14 -2.76 6.29 -13.49
CA ILE A 14 -1.78 5.90 -12.46
C ILE A 14 -2.55 5.22 -11.32
N SER A 15 -2.17 3.97 -11.02
CA SER A 15 -2.76 3.16 -9.95
C SER A 15 -1.78 3.02 -8.79
N PHE A 16 -2.28 3.18 -7.56
CA PHE A 16 -1.50 2.99 -6.34
C PHE A 16 -1.83 1.64 -5.70
N ALA A 17 -0.84 0.76 -5.60
CA ALA A 17 -0.97 -0.52 -4.92
C ALA A 17 -0.76 -0.37 -3.40
N PRO A 18 -1.29 -1.30 -2.58
CA PRO A 18 -1.00 -1.37 -1.16
C PRO A 18 0.52 -1.39 -0.89
N PRO A 19 1.01 -0.66 0.13
CA PRO A 19 2.42 -0.69 0.49
C PRO A 19 2.82 -2.07 0.99
N ALA A 20 4.06 -2.46 0.69
CA ALA A 20 4.65 -3.67 1.25
C ALA A 20 4.80 -3.56 2.79
N MET A 21 4.95 -4.71 3.46
CA MET A 21 5.21 -4.76 4.90
C MET A 21 6.45 -3.91 5.25
N PRO A 22 6.33 -2.92 6.15
CA PRO A 22 7.48 -2.13 6.55
C PRO A 22 8.55 -2.98 7.24
N THR A 23 9.82 -2.76 6.91
CA THR A 23 10.94 -3.56 7.45
C THR A 23 11.15 -3.41 8.95
N TRP A 24 10.65 -2.34 9.56
CA TRP A 24 10.69 -2.16 11.01
C TRP A 24 9.78 -3.16 11.74
N VAL A 25 8.72 -3.66 11.10
CA VAL A 25 7.77 -4.60 11.71
C VAL A 25 8.50 -5.88 12.12
N ASP A 26 9.38 -6.40 11.27
CA ASP A 26 10.19 -7.58 11.60
C ASP A 26 11.18 -7.31 12.74
N LYS A 27 11.66 -6.08 12.92
CA LYS A 27 12.60 -5.72 13.99
C LYS A 27 11.93 -5.70 15.36
N VAL A 28 10.69 -5.21 15.42
CA VAL A 28 9.94 -5.05 16.67
C VAL A 28 9.05 -6.25 17.00
N ASN A 29 8.88 -7.19 16.07
CA ASN A 29 8.07 -8.38 16.30
C ASN A 29 8.87 -9.47 17.02
N ASP A 30 8.24 -10.08 18.02
CA ASP A 30 8.66 -11.36 18.57
C ASP A 30 7.72 -12.47 18.05
N ASP A 31 8.25 -13.42 17.29
CA ASP A 31 7.50 -14.55 16.73
C ASP A 31 7.25 -15.67 17.77
N SER A 32 8.03 -15.71 18.85
CA SER A 32 8.01 -16.83 19.80
C SER A 32 7.04 -16.63 20.96
N GLY A 33 6.79 -15.37 21.35
CA GLY A 33 6.11 -15.06 22.61
C GLY A 33 6.85 -15.57 23.85
N SER A 34 8.12 -15.93 23.69
CA SER A 34 8.93 -16.60 24.70
C SER A 34 9.99 -15.66 25.27
N ASP A 35 10.38 -15.93 26.51
CA ASP A 35 11.49 -15.24 27.18
C ASP A 35 11.32 -13.71 27.24
N ILE A 36 10.18 -13.26 27.80
CA ILE A 36 9.76 -11.85 27.87
C ILE A 36 10.84 -10.88 28.39
N ARG A 37 11.72 -11.37 29.27
CA ARG A 37 12.82 -10.57 29.84
C ARG A 37 13.90 -10.23 28.83
N LYS A 38 14.08 -11.05 27.78
CA LYS A 38 15.06 -10.82 26.71
C LYS A 38 14.46 -10.06 25.51
N ASN A 39 13.14 -10.06 25.39
CA ASN A 39 12.40 -9.46 24.28
C ASN A 39 11.53 -8.28 24.75
N MET A 40 11.94 -7.57 25.81
CA MET A 40 11.13 -6.54 26.46
C MET A 40 10.93 -5.28 25.58
N ASP A 41 11.77 -5.12 24.55
CA ASP A 41 11.70 -4.09 23.51
C ASP A 41 10.88 -4.51 22.29
N LYS A 42 10.35 -5.74 22.27
CA LYS A 42 9.56 -6.30 21.16
C LYS A 42 8.10 -6.47 21.56
N THR A 43 7.24 -6.49 20.54
CA THR A 43 5.82 -6.80 20.66
C THR A 43 5.55 -8.15 20.02
N THR A 44 5.10 -9.12 20.81
CA THR A 44 4.70 -10.43 20.30
C THR A 44 3.46 -10.30 19.41
N GLY A 45 3.50 -10.86 18.20
CA GLY A 45 2.33 -10.99 17.35
C GLY A 45 1.97 -9.79 16.47
N ILE A 46 2.63 -8.62 16.61
CA ILE A 46 2.30 -7.40 15.85
C ILE A 46 2.36 -7.60 14.34
N LYS A 47 3.34 -8.38 13.86
CA LYS A 47 3.48 -8.75 12.44
C LYS A 47 2.24 -9.47 11.92
N TYR A 48 1.68 -10.37 12.73
CA TYR A 48 0.52 -11.18 12.34
C TYR A 48 -0.78 -10.39 12.39
N LEU A 49 -0.91 -9.42 13.32
CA LEU A 49 -2.04 -8.48 13.32
C LEU A 49 -2.04 -7.63 12.05
N ILE A 50 -0.90 -7.06 11.67
CA ILE A 50 -0.77 -6.27 10.43
C ILE A 50 -1.07 -7.14 9.20
N LYS A 51 -0.53 -8.38 9.16
CA LYS A 51 -0.83 -9.33 8.09
C LYS A 51 -2.32 -9.66 8.02
N GLY A 52 -2.97 -9.92 9.15
CA GLY A 52 -4.41 -10.22 9.19
C GLY A 52 -5.26 -9.08 8.62
N VAL A 53 -4.92 -7.83 8.95
CA VAL A 53 -5.56 -6.66 8.35
C VAL A 53 -5.26 -6.58 6.85
N SER A 54 -4.01 -6.74 6.43
CA SER A 54 -3.63 -6.74 5.01
C SER A 54 -4.38 -7.81 4.21
N ASP A 55 -4.50 -9.02 4.76
CA ASP A 55 -5.19 -10.14 4.14
C ASP A 55 -6.71 -9.90 4.05
N ALA A 56 -7.31 -9.22 5.03
CA ALA A 56 -8.72 -8.85 5.00
C ALA A 56 -9.05 -7.86 3.86
N TYR A 57 -8.07 -7.06 3.42
CA TYR A 57 -8.23 -6.10 2.33
C TYR A 57 -7.51 -6.51 1.05
N LYS A 58 -6.98 -7.74 0.94
CA LYS A 58 -6.15 -8.19 -0.19
C LYS A 58 -6.80 -8.06 -1.56
N ASP A 59 -8.14 -8.09 -1.61
CA ASP A 59 -8.91 -7.96 -2.85
C ASP A 59 -9.00 -6.49 -3.32
N ASN A 60 -8.67 -5.53 -2.44
CA ASN A 60 -8.53 -4.10 -2.76
C ASN A 60 -7.13 -3.82 -3.29
N THR A 61 -6.88 -4.24 -4.52
CA THR A 61 -5.57 -4.13 -5.20
C THR A 61 -5.23 -2.69 -5.64
N ASN A 62 -6.19 -1.78 -5.57
CA ASN A 62 -6.04 -0.37 -5.92
C ASN A 62 -6.50 0.50 -4.73
N LEU A 63 -5.56 1.24 -4.14
CA LEU A 63 -5.84 2.20 -3.07
C LEU A 63 -6.39 3.52 -3.61
N ALA A 64 -5.90 3.93 -4.77
CA ALA A 64 -6.30 5.15 -5.44
C ALA A 64 -5.95 5.08 -6.93
N THR A 65 -6.73 5.79 -7.73
CA THR A 65 -6.51 5.97 -9.16
C THR A 65 -6.47 7.46 -9.47
N ILE A 66 -5.47 7.88 -10.25
CA ILE A 66 -5.43 9.21 -10.85
C ILE A 66 -5.58 9.05 -12.37
N ASP A 67 -6.66 9.60 -12.90
CA ASP A 67 -6.96 9.60 -14.33
C ASP A 67 -6.60 10.94 -14.96
N PHE A 68 -5.69 10.92 -15.93
CA PHE A 68 -5.39 12.07 -16.77
C PHE A 68 -6.12 11.91 -18.10
N ARG A 69 -7.04 12.84 -18.42
CA ARG A 69 -7.82 12.80 -19.67
C ARG A 69 -7.68 14.09 -20.45
N ILE A 70 -7.23 13.98 -21.70
CA ILE A 70 -7.23 15.07 -22.67
C ILE A 70 -8.39 14.82 -23.63
N LYS A 71 -9.34 15.76 -23.67
CA LYS A 71 -10.48 15.74 -24.60
C LYS A 71 -10.46 17.01 -25.45
N ASN A 72 -10.88 16.88 -26.71
CA ASN A 72 -11.21 18.04 -27.51
C ASN A 72 -12.60 18.53 -27.07
N ASN A 73 -12.77 19.86 -26.94
CA ASN A 73 -14.06 20.49 -26.68
C ASN A 73 -15.01 20.34 -27.87
#